data_AF-A0A7W5LX50-F1
#
_entry.id   AF-A0A7W5LX50-F1
#
_cell.length_a   1.000
_cell.length_b   1.000
_cell.length_c   1.000
_cell.angle_alpha   90.00
_cell.angle_beta   90.00
_cell.angle_gamma   90.00
#
_symmetry.space_group_name_H-M   'P 1'
#
loop_
_entity.id
_entity.type
_entity.pdbx_description
1 polymer ?
#
loop_
_entity_poly.entity_id
_entity_poly.type
_entity_poly.pdbx_seq_one_letter_code
_entity_poly.pdbx_strand_id
1 'polypeptide(L)'
;MLKGLDPLLSPELLSTLRAMGHGDEIAIVDGNYPGVEHGRRLIRLDGHHLIPVLDAVLSVLPIDDFVEEAIFRSTVKTERDKLDPVHEEMIACCARHEPERQVVPLVGQDFYGRVRAAHAVIQTSEPRLYANIILRKGVIYPSAGDEPAKAEVDPFVY
;
A
#
# COMPACT_ATOMS: atom_id res chain seq x y z
N MET A 1 14.51 -4.45 -14.47
CA MET A 1 15.04 -4.42 -13.07
C MET A 1 15.89 -3.18 -12.90
N LEU A 2 15.90 -2.60 -11.69
CA LEU A 2 16.67 -1.41 -11.33
C LEU A 2 17.43 -1.66 -10.03
N LYS A 3 18.49 -0.90 -9.76
CA LYS A 3 19.25 -1.00 -8.50
C LYS A 3 18.43 -0.38 -7.37
N GLY A 4 18.32 -1.07 -6.24
CA GLY A 4 17.64 -0.55 -5.04
C GLY A 4 16.11 -0.60 -5.08
N LEU A 5 15.51 -1.24 -6.08
CA LEU A 5 14.06 -1.47 -6.16
C LEU A 5 13.77 -2.97 -6.27
N ASP A 6 12.71 -3.42 -5.62
CA ASP A 6 12.25 -4.80 -5.71
C ASP A 6 11.86 -5.13 -7.17
N PRO A 7 12.34 -6.26 -7.75
CA PRO A 7 12.05 -6.61 -9.14
C PRO A 7 10.57 -6.95 -9.43
N LEU A 8 9.74 -7.21 -8.41
CA LEU A 8 8.29 -7.38 -8.54
C LEU A 8 7.58 -6.06 -8.88
N LEU A 9 8.22 -4.92 -8.63
CA LEU A 9 7.73 -3.62 -9.03
C LEU A 9 7.89 -3.46 -10.56
N SER A 10 6.91 -4.01 -11.29
CA SER A 10 6.83 -3.92 -12.75
C SER A 10 6.82 -2.45 -13.20
N PRO A 11 7.19 -2.15 -14.46
CA PRO A 11 7.19 -0.77 -14.96
C PRO A 11 5.84 -0.06 -14.79
N GLU A 12 4.75 -0.77 -15.06
CA GLU A 12 3.39 -0.26 -14.88
C GLU A 12 3.07 -0.02 -13.39
N LEU A 13 3.42 -0.98 -12.51
CA LEU A 13 3.20 -0.84 -11.07
C LEU A 13 3.95 0.37 -10.50
N LEU A 14 5.24 0.52 -10.82
CA LEU A 14 6.01 1.70 -10.40
C LEU A 14 5.39 3.00 -10.88
N SER A 15 4.98 3.06 -12.15
CA SER A 15 4.32 4.23 -12.71
C SER A 15 3.03 4.56 -11.96
N THR A 16 2.19 3.55 -11.66
CA THR A 16 0.95 3.72 -10.91
C THR A 16 1.22 4.22 -9.48
N LEU A 17 2.09 3.55 -8.73
CA LEU A 17 2.44 3.95 -7.36
C LEU A 17 2.98 5.39 -7.32
N ARG A 18 3.79 5.78 -8.31
CA ARG A 18 4.38 7.13 -8.39
C ARG A 18 3.36 8.20 -8.80
N ALA A 19 2.35 7.85 -9.59
CA ALA A 19 1.30 8.74 -10.05
C ALA A 19 0.18 8.95 -9.01
N MET A 20 -0.02 8.00 -8.09
CA MET A 20 -0.98 8.16 -6.98
C MET A 20 -0.69 9.42 -6.15
N GLY A 21 -1.74 10.13 -5.78
CA GLY A 21 -1.70 11.23 -4.81
C GLY A 21 -1.82 10.75 -3.37
N HIS A 22 -1.62 11.66 -2.41
CA HIS A 22 -1.98 11.39 -1.02
C HIS A 22 -3.49 11.10 -0.91
N GLY A 23 -3.83 10.04 -0.19
CA GLY A 23 -5.19 9.58 0.01
C GLY A 23 -5.74 8.66 -1.08
N ASP A 24 -5.01 8.46 -2.18
CA ASP A 24 -5.34 7.40 -3.14
C ASP A 24 -5.15 6.02 -2.48
N GLU A 25 -6.08 5.11 -2.76
CA GLU A 25 -6.02 3.73 -2.29
C GLU A 25 -5.59 2.78 -3.42
N ILE A 26 -4.82 1.75 -3.09
CA ILE A 26 -4.48 0.65 -3.98
C ILE A 26 -4.78 -0.67 -3.29
N ALA A 27 -5.47 -1.57 -3.99
CA ALA A 27 -5.79 -2.90 -3.47
C ALA A 27 -4.82 -3.94 -4.02
N ILE A 28 -4.33 -4.85 -3.19
CA ILE A 28 -3.65 -6.07 -3.61
C ILE A 28 -4.60 -7.22 -3.30
N VAL A 29 -4.96 -7.99 -4.33
CA VAL A 29 -6.02 -8.98 -4.24
C VAL A 29 -5.54 -10.39 -4.59
N ASP A 30 -6.22 -11.37 -4.01
CA ASP A 30 -5.95 -12.79 -4.18
C ASP A 30 -6.33 -13.30 -5.58
N GLY A 31 -5.96 -14.54 -5.90
CA GLY A 31 -6.19 -15.13 -7.22
C GLY A 31 -7.66 -15.38 -7.56
N ASN A 32 -8.56 -15.39 -6.57
CA ASN A 32 -10.00 -15.61 -6.75
C ASN A 32 -10.78 -14.29 -6.85
N TYR A 33 -10.15 -13.15 -6.54
CA TYR A 33 -10.81 -11.86 -6.56
C TYR A 33 -11.18 -11.45 -8.00
N PRO A 34 -12.37 -10.86 -8.24
CA PRO A 34 -12.80 -10.42 -9.56
C PRO A 34 -12.14 -9.08 -9.95
N GLY A 35 -10.81 -9.08 -10.13
CA GLY A 35 -10.04 -7.86 -10.41
C GLY A 35 -10.42 -7.19 -11.73
N VAL A 36 -10.79 -7.97 -12.75
CA VAL A 36 -11.26 -7.46 -14.05
C VAL A 36 -12.56 -6.65 -13.92
N GLU A 37 -13.46 -7.06 -13.02
CA GLU A 37 -14.75 -6.40 -12.83
C GLU A 37 -14.63 -5.17 -11.92
N HIS A 38 -13.85 -5.26 -10.85
CA HIS A 38 -13.81 -4.20 -9.83
C HIS A 38 -12.66 -3.20 -10.03
N GLY A 39 -11.64 -3.54 -10.80
CA GLY A 39 -10.47 -2.68 -10.99
C GLY A 39 -10.76 -1.51 -11.92
N ARG A 40 -10.70 -0.28 -11.41
CA ARG A 40 -10.65 0.93 -12.25
C ARG A 40 -9.43 0.94 -13.16
N ARG A 41 -8.32 0.42 -12.63
CA ARG A 41 -7.07 0.09 -13.31
C ARG A 41 -6.60 -1.24 -12.74
N LEU A 42 -6.36 -2.22 -13.60
CA LEU A 42 -5.95 -3.55 -13.19
C LEU A 42 -4.50 -3.81 -13.60
N ILE A 43 -3.66 -4.13 -12.62
CA ILE A 43 -2.28 -4.56 -12.84
C ILE A 43 -2.24 -6.05 -12.49
N ARG A 44 -1.81 -6.89 -13.44
CA ARG A 44 -1.72 -8.33 -13.20
C ARG A 44 -0.30 -8.74 -12.85
N LEU A 45 -0.14 -9.40 -11.71
CA LEU A 45 1.08 -10.04 -11.23
C LEU A 45 0.82 -11.53 -11.02
N ASP A 46 0.34 -12.19 -12.08
CA ASP A 46 0.10 -13.63 -12.06
C ASP A 46 1.39 -14.40 -11.75
N GLY A 47 1.26 -15.51 -11.03
CA GLY A 47 2.39 -16.33 -10.58
C GLY A 47 3.06 -15.85 -9.29
N HIS A 48 2.65 -14.69 -8.75
CA HIS A 48 3.17 -14.17 -7.49
C HIS A 48 2.19 -14.36 -6.34
N HIS A 49 2.74 -14.68 -5.15
CA HIS A 49 2.01 -14.65 -3.89
C HIS A 49 1.82 -13.21 -3.40
N LEU A 50 0.86 -13.01 -2.50
CA LEU A 50 0.48 -11.67 -2.09
C LEU A 50 1.48 -11.01 -1.15
N ILE A 51 2.06 -11.77 -0.21
CA ILE A 51 2.98 -11.21 0.79
C ILE A 51 4.25 -10.61 0.14
N PRO A 52 4.92 -11.26 -0.83
CA PRO A 52 6.03 -10.63 -1.55
C PRO A 52 5.62 -9.36 -2.31
N VAL A 53 4.42 -9.32 -2.90
CA VAL A 53 3.91 -8.14 -3.59
C VAL A 53 3.63 -7.00 -2.61
N LEU A 54 3.03 -7.32 -1.45
CA LEU A 54 2.80 -6.37 -0.36
C LEU A 54 4.12 -5.77 0.15
N ASP A 55 5.13 -6.62 0.37
CA ASP A 55 6.46 -6.20 0.81
C ASP A 55 7.12 -5.26 -0.20
N ALA A 56 7.06 -5.62 -1.49
CA ALA A 56 7.59 -4.81 -2.58
C ALA A 56 6.89 -3.45 -2.67
N VAL A 57 5.56 -3.40 -2.56
CA VAL A 57 4.79 -2.13 -2.59
C VAL A 57 5.15 -1.25 -1.39
N LEU A 58 5.16 -1.80 -0.18
CA LEU A 58 5.47 -1.05 1.04
C LEU A 58 6.92 -0.55 1.09
N SER A 59 7.85 -1.20 0.37
CA SER A 59 9.23 -0.71 0.26
C SER A 59 9.38 0.68 -0.39
N VAL A 60 8.34 1.16 -1.09
CA VAL A 60 8.36 2.45 -1.79
C VAL A 60 7.13 3.33 -1.53
N LEU A 61 6.03 2.77 -1.02
CA LEU A 61 4.77 3.47 -0.83
C LEU A 61 4.61 3.89 0.64
N PRO A 62 4.68 5.21 0.95
CA PRO A 62 4.37 5.67 2.31
C PRO A 62 2.88 5.46 2.61
N ILE A 63 2.55 5.10 3.85
CA ILE A 63 1.17 4.93 4.30
C ILE A 63 0.61 6.19 4.95
N ASP A 64 -0.71 6.38 4.82
CA ASP A 64 -1.41 7.60 5.22
C ASP A 64 -1.38 7.87 6.74
N ASP A 65 -0.47 8.77 7.06
CA ASP A 65 -0.43 9.77 8.12
C ASP A 65 -1.67 10.24 8.86
N PHE A 66 -2.56 10.82 8.06
CA PHE A 66 -3.48 11.90 8.45
C PHE A 66 -4.84 11.35 8.88
N VAL A 67 -4.99 10.04 8.81
CA VAL A 67 -6.17 9.30 9.20
C VAL A 67 -5.80 8.26 10.24
N GLU A 68 -6.78 7.85 11.03
CA GLU A 68 -6.61 6.81 12.05
C GLU A 68 -6.29 5.45 11.42
N GLU A 69 -6.95 5.12 10.31
CA GLU A 69 -6.86 3.82 9.65
C GLU A 69 -6.48 4.00 8.17
N ALA A 70 -5.39 3.35 7.74
CA ALA A 70 -4.84 3.49 6.39
C ALA A 70 -4.50 2.15 5.71
N ILE A 71 -4.57 1.04 6.45
CA ILE A 71 -4.31 -0.30 5.94
C ILE A 71 -5.52 -1.15 6.30
N PHE A 72 -6.15 -1.78 5.30
CA PHE A 72 -7.36 -2.56 5.49
C PHE A 72 -7.22 -3.96 4.92
N ARG A 73 -7.63 -4.99 5.66
CA ARG A 73 -7.69 -6.38 5.16
C ARG A 73 -9.11 -6.89 5.06
N SER A 74 -9.34 -7.85 4.17
CA SER A 74 -10.58 -8.62 4.19
C SER A 74 -10.66 -9.56 5.41
N THR A 75 -11.87 -10.02 5.71
CA THR A 75 -12.17 -10.90 6.85
C THR A 75 -12.57 -12.28 6.37
N VAL A 76 -12.42 -13.28 7.25
CA VAL A 76 -12.97 -14.62 7.01
C VAL A 76 -14.49 -14.53 7.09
N LYS A 77 -15.17 -14.44 5.93
CA LYS A 77 -16.62 -14.18 5.86
C LYS A 77 -16.98 -12.93 6.69
N THR A 78 -17.89 -13.08 7.66
CA THR A 78 -18.33 -12.02 8.58
C THR A 78 -17.59 -12.06 9.93
N GLU A 79 -16.61 -12.93 10.11
CA GLU A 79 -15.84 -13.07 11.35
C GLU A 79 -14.70 -12.04 11.36
N ARG A 80 -14.98 -10.83 11.88
CA ARG A 80 -14.04 -9.70 11.89
C ARG A 80 -12.70 -10.01 12.57
N ASP A 81 -12.79 -10.64 13.74
CA ASP A 81 -11.64 -10.83 14.64
C ASP A 81 -10.87 -12.12 14.35
N LYS A 82 -11.38 -12.95 13.42
CA LYS A 82 -10.69 -14.17 13.02
C LYS A 82 -9.49 -13.85 12.12
N LEU A 83 -8.34 -14.38 12.52
CA LEU A 83 -7.10 -14.35 11.76
C LEU A 83 -6.81 -15.75 11.21
N ASP A 84 -6.54 -15.80 9.91
CA ASP A 84 -5.94 -16.96 9.25
C ASP A 84 -4.44 -16.65 9.08
N PRO A 85 -3.57 -17.64 8.82
CA PRO A 85 -2.12 -17.41 8.72
C PRO A 85 -1.71 -16.29 7.76
N VAL A 86 -2.43 -16.13 6.64
CA VAL A 86 -2.16 -15.04 5.68
C VAL A 86 -2.42 -13.65 6.27
N HIS A 87 -3.39 -13.51 7.18
CA HIS A 87 -3.66 -12.26 7.88
C HIS A 87 -2.53 -11.93 8.87
N GLU A 88 -2.02 -12.93 9.57
CA GLU A 88 -0.87 -12.75 10.47
C GLU A 88 0.38 -12.35 9.68
N GLU A 89 0.64 -12.98 8.53
CA GLU A 89 1.73 -12.63 7.63
C GLU A 89 1.59 -11.20 7.07
N MET A 90 0.38 -10.76 6.72
CA MET A 90 0.13 -9.37 6.31
C MET A 90 0.45 -8.40 7.44
N ILE A 91 -0.05 -8.66 8.65
CA ILE A 91 0.18 -7.80 9.82
C ILE A 91 1.68 -7.70 10.09
N ALA A 92 2.38 -8.84 10.10
CA ALA A 92 3.83 -8.87 10.28
C ALA A 92 4.56 -8.11 9.17
N CYS A 93 4.15 -8.25 7.90
CA CYS A 93 4.73 -7.54 6.79
C CYS A 93 4.55 -6.02 6.93
N CYS A 94 3.33 -5.56 7.20
CA CYS A 94 3.02 -4.15 7.42
C CYS A 94 3.82 -3.56 8.58
N ALA A 95 3.92 -4.27 9.71
CA ALA A 95 4.65 -3.81 10.89
C ALA A 95 6.16 -3.60 10.66
N ARG A 96 6.77 -4.26 9.65
CA ARG A 96 8.17 -4.04 9.29
C ARG A 96 8.42 -2.69 8.61
N HIS A 97 7.44 -2.18 7.87
CA HIS A 97 7.54 -0.92 7.12
C HIS A 97 6.88 0.23 7.87
N GLU A 98 5.75 -0.05 8.52
CA GLU A 98 4.83 0.94 9.09
C GLU A 98 4.41 0.51 10.51
N PRO A 99 5.35 0.44 11.47
CA PRO A 99 5.12 -0.13 12.81
C PRO A 99 4.06 0.62 13.63
N GLU A 100 3.79 1.88 13.30
CA GLU A 100 2.79 2.71 13.98
C GLU A 100 1.38 2.55 13.36
N ARG A 101 1.26 1.83 12.24
CA ARG A 101 0.00 1.67 11.50
C ARG A 101 -0.62 0.30 11.78
N GLN A 102 -1.90 0.32 12.12
CA GLN A 102 -2.68 -0.89 12.34
C GLN A 102 -3.28 -1.41 11.04
N VAL A 103 -3.35 -2.74 10.90
CA VAL A 103 -4.07 -3.40 9.81
C VAL A 103 -5.50 -3.68 10.27
N VAL A 104 -6.46 -2.95 9.70
CA VAL A 104 -7.85 -2.96 10.16
C VAL A 104 -8.70 -3.95 9.36
N PRO A 105 -9.44 -4.87 9.99
CA PRO A 105 -10.37 -5.74 9.29
C PRO A 105 -11.63 -5.00 8.85
N LEU A 106 -12.00 -5.12 7.57
CA LEU A 106 -13.29 -4.66 7.02
C LEU A 106 -14.11 -5.84 6.51
N VAL A 107 -15.40 -5.82 6.81
CA VAL A 107 -16.33 -6.92 6.50
C VAL A 107 -17.14 -6.59 5.25
N GLY A 108 -17.24 -7.55 4.33
CA GLY A 108 -18.21 -7.51 3.23
C GLY A 108 -18.13 -6.24 2.38
N GLN A 109 -19.24 -5.51 2.28
CA GLN A 109 -19.36 -4.35 1.38
C GLN A 109 -18.44 -3.19 1.75
N ASP A 110 -18.08 -3.04 3.02
CA ASP A 110 -17.16 -1.97 3.43
C ASP A 110 -15.78 -2.16 2.80
N PHE A 111 -15.35 -3.43 2.66
CA PHE A 111 -14.11 -3.76 1.96
C PHE A 111 -14.28 -3.67 0.44
N TYR A 112 -15.29 -4.33 -0.13
CA TYR A 112 -15.48 -4.38 -1.59
C TYR A 112 -15.81 -3.02 -2.21
N GLY A 113 -16.51 -2.15 -1.47
CA GLY A 113 -16.76 -0.77 -1.86
C GLY A 113 -15.47 0.03 -2.00
N ARG A 114 -14.54 -0.11 -1.05
CA ARG A 114 -13.22 0.53 -1.13
C ARG A 114 -12.37 0.00 -2.28
N VAL A 115 -12.33 -1.33 -2.51
CA VAL A 115 -11.59 -1.88 -3.66
C VAL A 115 -12.11 -1.32 -4.99
N ARG A 116 -13.44 -1.20 -5.16
CA ARG A 116 -14.03 -0.60 -6.37
C ARG A 116 -13.72 0.89 -6.52
N ALA A 117 -13.56 1.60 -5.40
CA ALA A 117 -13.21 3.02 -5.40
C ALA A 117 -11.71 3.27 -5.61
N ALA A 118 -10.86 2.29 -5.26
CA ALA A 118 -9.41 2.37 -5.29
C ALA A 118 -8.86 2.83 -6.65
N HIS A 119 -7.72 3.53 -6.61
CA HIS A 119 -7.02 4.05 -7.77
C HIS A 119 -6.59 2.93 -8.73
N ALA A 120 -6.14 1.81 -8.17
CA ALA A 120 -5.75 0.60 -8.90
C ALA A 120 -5.96 -0.66 -8.06
N VAL A 121 -6.03 -1.79 -8.75
CA VAL A 121 -6.06 -3.13 -8.18
C VAL A 121 -4.89 -3.92 -8.76
N ILE A 122 -4.10 -4.53 -7.88
CA ILE A 122 -3.03 -5.46 -8.22
C ILE A 122 -3.57 -6.86 -7.98
N GLN A 123 -3.79 -7.62 -9.05
CA GLN A 123 -4.25 -9.00 -8.94
C GLN A 123 -3.07 -9.97 -8.95
N THR A 124 -2.96 -10.76 -7.88
CA THR A 124 -1.92 -11.77 -7.69
C THR A 124 -2.44 -13.16 -8.04
N SER A 125 -1.62 -14.19 -7.84
CA SER A 125 -2.07 -15.60 -7.86
C SER A 125 -2.08 -16.23 -6.47
N GLU A 126 -2.22 -15.43 -5.42
CA GLU A 126 -2.34 -15.94 -4.05
C GLU A 126 -3.53 -16.91 -3.92
N PRO A 127 -3.29 -18.20 -3.62
CA PRO A 127 -4.37 -19.18 -3.54
C PRO A 127 -5.14 -19.11 -2.21
N ARG A 128 -4.58 -18.50 -1.16
CA ARG A 128 -5.23 -18.42 0.16
C ARG A 128 -6.43 -17.47 0.08
N LEU A 129 -7.55 -17.91 0.66
CA LEU A 129 -8.79 -17.14 0.65
C LEU A 129 -8.71 -15.94 1.60
N TYR A 130 -9.52 -14.92 1.31
CA TYR A 130 -9.62 -13.71 2.13
C TYR A 130 -8.28 -12.96 2.27
N ALA A 131 -7.36 -13.18 1.33
CA ALA A 131 -6.03 -12.60 1.38
C ALA A 131 -5.99 -11.19 0.77
N ASN A 132 -7.08 -10.44 0.73
CA ASN A 132 -7.09 -9.11 0.09
C ASN A 132 -6.70 -8.02 1.08
N ILE A 133 -5.93 -7.03 0.62
CA ILE A 133 -5.48 -5.88 1.41
C ILE A 133 -5.58 -4.58 0.60
N ILE A 134 -5.85 -3.46 1.27
CA ILE A 134 -5.92 -2.11 0.71
C ILE A 134 -4.94 -1.23 1.46
N LEU A 135 -4.16 -0.45 0.71
CA LEU A 135 -3.20 0.51 1.22
C LEU A 135 -3.62 1.91 0.78
N ARG A 136 -3.72 2.84 1.74
CA ARG A 136 -3.96 4.25 1.47
C ARG A 136 -2.62 5.01 1.49
N LYS A 137 -2.31 5.71 0.40
CA LYS A 137 -1.03 6.40 0.23
C LYS A 137 -0.93 7.65 1.11
N GLY A 138 0.16 7.77 1.86
CA GLY A 138 0.52 8.93 2.66
C GLY A 138 1.30 9.99 1.91
N VAL A 139 2.01 10.81 2.68
CA VAL A 139 2.87 11.88 2.18
C VAL A 139 4.34 11.51 2.35
N ILE A 140 5.18 12.11 1.51
CA ILE A 140 6.61 12.19 1.80
C ILE A 140 6.84 13.60 2.33
N TYR A 141 7.26 13.69 3.59
CA TYR A 141 7.52 14.98 4.21
C TYR A 141 8.66 15.70 3.49
N PRO A 142 8.55 17.02 3.27
CA PRO A 142 9.70 17.81 2.87
C PRO A 142 10.81 17.55 3.89
N SER A 143 11.99 17.13 3.43
CA SER A 143 13.17 17.18 4.28
C SER A 143 13.28 18.62 4.76
N ALA A 144 13.33 18.85 6.08
CA ALA A 144 13.86 20.11 6.59
C ALA A 144 15.22 20.25 5.89
N GLY A 145 15.32 21.22 4.98
CA GLY A 145 16.54 21.37 4.20
C GLY A 145 17.71 21.45 5.18
N ASP A 146 18.86 20.92 4.77
CA ASP A 146 20.12 21.44 5.27
C ASP A 146 20.00 22.96 5.16
N GLU A 147 19.67 23.65 6.27
CA GLU A 147 19.85 25.07 6.33
C GLU A 147 21.34 25.25 6.00
N PRO A 148 21.71 25.94 4.91
CA PRO A 148 23.09 26.38 4.80
C PRO A 148 23.31 27.19 6.07
N ALA A 149 24.29 26.79 6.90
CA ALA A 149 24.70 27.54 8.07
C ALA A 149 24.67 29.02 7.67
N LYS A 150 23.77 29.80 8.26
CA LYS A 150 23.62 31.22 7.94
C LYS A 150 25.01 31.81 8.06
N ALA A 151 25.66 32.08 6.93
CA ALA A 151 26.79 32.99 6.92
C ALA A 151 26.20 34.29 7.46
N GLU A 152 26.72 34.77 8.58
CA GLU A 152 26.47 36.12 9.06
C GLU A 152 26.86 37.08 7.93
N VAL A 153 25.89 37.44 7.10
CA VAL A 153 26.01 38.57 6.20
C VAL A 153 25.48 39.76 6.99
N ASP A 154 26.43 40.53 7.52
CA ASP A 154 26.17 41.82 8.15
C ASP A 154 25.34 42.69 7.19
N PRO A 155 24.11 43.10 7.57
CA PRO A 155 23.24 43.88 6.70
C PRO A 155 23.70 45.34 6.52
N PHE A 156 24.85 45.77 7.06
CA PHE A 156 25.32 47.16 7.00
C PHE A 156 26.74 47.34 6.44
N VAL A 157 27.20 46.48 5.54
CA VAL A 157 28.34 46.82 4.67
C VAL A 157 27.83 47.23 3.29
N TYR A 158 27.42 48.50 3.18
CA TYR A 158 27.67 49.43 2.07
C TYR A 158 27.27 50.85 2.49
#